data_AF-A0A926SX51-F1
#
_entry.id   AF-A0A926SX51-F1
#
_cell.length_a   1.000
_cell.length_b   1.000
_cell.length_c   1.000
_cell.angle_alpha   90.00
_cell.angle_beta   90.00
_cell.angle_gamma   90.00
#
_symmetry.space_group_name_H-M   'P 1'
#
loop_
_entity.id
_entity.type
_entity.pdbx_description
1 polymer ?
#
loop_
_entity_poly.entity_id
_entity_poly.type
_entity_poly.pdbx_seq_one_letter_code
_entity_poly.pdbx_strand_id
1 'polypeptide(L)'
;MQPPQIKRLTQELLDTIAQQARNSPRQRQNYNFHDETEKVQRFLNVLQPGTYVRPHRHHRPAAMNGFEFFLVLQGEIGMIVMNEDGKILYTERISANGSTRGIELAEGTVHTLVALAPDTIILELKEGPYNSRGDKEFLEAFPTEGTPAATQLVEKWVGYFA
;
A
#
# COMPACT_ATOMS: atom_id res chain seq x y z
N MET A 1 21.29 31.83 10.82
CA MET A 1 19.95 31.18 10.88
C MET A 1 20.08 29.83 10.22
N GLN A 2 19.63 28.75 10.89
CA GLN A 2 19.63 27.43 10.28
C GLN A 2 18.53 27.40 9.21
N PRO A 3 18.82 26.93 7.98
CA PRO A 3 17.79 26.83 6.96
C PRO A 3 16.69 25.87 7.43
N PRO A 4 15.42 26.10 7.03
CA PRO A 4 14.33 25.22 7.39
C PRO A 4 14.58 23.82 6.82
N GLN A 5 14.27 22.79 7.60
CA GLN A 5 14.27 21.41 7.09
C GLN A 5 13.03 21.19 6.24
N ILE A 6 13.22 21.01 4.94
CA ILE A 6 12.13 20.80 3.97
C ILE A 6 12.35 19.45 3.28
N LYS A 7 11.40 18.53 3.46
CA LYS A 7 11.32 17.29 2.67
C LYS A 7 10.45 17.56 1.44
N ARG A 8 10.91 17.15 0.25
CA ARG A 8 10.21 17.38 -1.02
C ARG A 8 9.93 16.06 -1.71
N LEU A 9 8.75 15.94 -2.28
CA LEU A 9 8.39 14.87 -3.20
C LEU A 9 8.72 15.34 -4.63
N THR A 10 9.95 15.07 -5.09
CA THR A 10 10.40 15.44 -6.45
C THR A 10 10.33 14.24 -7.38
N GLN A 11 10.25 14.47 -8.70
CA GLN A 11 10.32 13.38 -9.67
C GLN A 11 11.61 12.56 -9.53
N GLU A 12 12.75 13.21 -9.28
CA GLU A 12 14.02 12.51 -9.01
C GLU A 12 13.93 11.55 -7.80
N LEU A 13 13.23 11.95 -6.74
CA LEU A 13 12.98 11.06 -5.61
C LEU A 13 12.10 9.88 -6.04
N LEU A 14 11.01 10.13 -6.77
CA LEU A 14 10.11 9.09 -7.27
C LEU A 14 10.84 8.08 -8.16
N ASP A 15 11.66 8.55 -9.09
CA ASP A 15 12.46 7.71 -9.98
C ASP A 15 13.46 6.86 -9.20
N THR A 16 14.11 7.46 -8.20
CA THR A 16 15.08 6.78 -7.33
C THR A 16 14.43 5.64 -6.55
N ILE A 17 13.31 5.90 -5.88
CA ILE A 17 12.63 4.87 -5.06
C ILE A 17 11.94 3.81 -5.94
N ALA A 18 11.48 4.17 -7.13
CA ALA A 18 10.97 3.22 -8.13
C ALA A 18 12.06 2.26 -8.61
N GLN A 19 13.26 2.78 -8.89
CA GLN A 19 14.42 1.95 -9.24
C GLN A 19 14.83 1.02 -8.08
N GLN A 20 14.77 1.50 -6.84
CA GLN A 20 15.02 0.65 -5.65
C GLN A 20 13.98 -0.46 -5.52
N ALA A 21 12.70 -0.15 -5.72
CA ALA A 21 11.62 -1.14 -5.70
C ALA A 21 11.80 -2.20 -6.80
N ARG A 22 12.17 -1.81 -8.03
CA ARG A 22 12.47 -2.77 -9.12
C ARG A 22 13.57 -3.76 -8.78
N ASN A 23 14.56 -3.32 -8.00
CA ASN A 23 15.70 -4.14 -7.60
C ASN A 23 15.47 -4.88 -6.27
N SER A 24 14.34 -4.66 -5.57
CA SER A 24 14.07 -5.32 -4.31
C SER A 24 13.48 -6.73 -4.56
N PRO A 25 13.80 -7.73 -3.71
CA PRO A 25 13.26 -9.09 -3.88
C PRO A 25 11.72 -9.15 -3.89
N ARG A 26 11.08 -8.22 -3.17
CA ARG A 26 9.62 -8.12 -3.05
C ARG A 26 8.99 -7.25 -4.14
N GLN A 27 9.82 -6.62 -4.97
CA GLN A 27 9.44 -5.66 -6.00
C GLN A 27 8.60 -4.49 -5.46
N ARG A 28 8.81 -4.17 -4.18
CA ARG A 28 8.14 -3.11 -3.43
C ARG A 28 9.11 -2.48 -2.43
N GLN A 29 8.92 -1.19 -2.16
CA GLN A 29 9.70 -0.43 -1.19
C GLN A 29 8.83 0.62 -0.48
N ASN A 30 9.09 0.84 0.81
CA ASN A 30 8.53 1.96 1.55
C ASN A 30 9.53 3.12 1.65
N TYR A 31 9.04 4.35 1.57
CA TYR A 31 9.81 5.57 1.88
C TYR A 31 9.05 6.44 2.88
N ASN A 32 9.61 6.63 4.08
CA ASN A 32 8.93 7.34 5.18
C ASN A 32 9.27 8.84 5.19
N PHE A 33 8.23 9.68 5.24
CA PHE A 33 8.37 11.12 5.51
C PHE A 33 8.36 11.46 7.00
N HIS A 34 7.99 10.49 7.85
CA HIS A 34 7.81 10.62 9.28
C HIS A 34 8.81 9.74 10.04
N ASP A 35 9.07 10.07 11.29
CA ASP A 35 9.62 9.15 12.28
C ASP A 35 8.51 8.21 12.80
N GLU A 36 8.84 6.96 13.11
CA GLU A 36 7.86 5.94 13.53
C GLU A 36 7.10 6.30 14.81
N THR A 37 7.66 7.18 15.63
CA THR A 37 7.04 7.68 16.87
C THR A 37 6.01 8.79 16.65
N GLU A 38 5.92 9.32 15.43
CA GLU A 38 4.98 10.39 15.11
C GLU A 38 3.53 9.91 15.15
N LYS A 39 2.62 10.82 15.52
CA LYS A 39 1.18 10.55 15.60
C LYS A 39 0.50 10.34 14.24
N VAL A 40 1.18 10.66 13.14
CA VAL A 40 0.67 10.48 11.78
C VAL A 40 1.77 9.88 10.92
N GLN A 41 1.47 8.70 10.37
CA GLN A 41 2.33 8.03 9.42
C GLN A 41 2.05 8.55 8.01
N ARG A 42 3.13 8.97 7.34
CA ARG A 42 3.13 9.56 6.00
C ARG A 42 4.24 8.89 5.21
N PHE A 43 3.91 8.01 4.27
CA PHE A 43 4.93 7.27 3.54
C PHE A 43 4.50 6.92 2.13
N LEU A 44 5.48 6.65 1.28
CA LEU A 44 5.26 6.15 -0.06
C LEU A 44 5.35 4.63 -0.03
N ASN A 45 4.38 3.98 -0.68
CA ASN A 45 4.39 2.57 -0.99
C ASN A 45 4.62 2.44 -2.49
N VAL A 46 5.82 1.99 -2.86
CA VAL A 46 6.29 1.92 -4.25
C VAL A 46 6.21 0.49 -4.71
N LEU A 47 5.49 0.24 -5.80
CA LEU A 47 5.02 -1.07 -6.22
C LEU A 47 5.35 -1.32 -7.69
N GLN A 48 5.81 -2.51 -7.99
CA GLN A 48 5.92 -3.00 -9.37
C GLN A 48 4.90 -4.10 -9.63
N PRO A 49 4.47 -4.29 -10.89
CA PRO A 49 3.66 -5.44 -11.30
C PRO A 49 4.32 -6.74 -10.84
N GLY A 50 3.51 -7.64 -10.27
CA GLY A 50 3.98 -8.90 -9.68
C GLY A 50 4.23 -8.84 -8.17
N THR A 51 4.29 -7.64 -7.56
CA THR A 51 4.39 -7.54 -6.09
C THR A 51 3.16 -8.14 -5.41
N TYR A 52 3.40 -8.87 -4.33
CA TYR A 52 2.34 -9.48 -3.54
C TYR A 52 2.15 -8.74 -2.22
N VAL A 53 0.93 -8.23 -2.01
CA VAL A 53 0.49 -7.73 -0.71
C VAL A 53 -0.43 -8.79 -0.12
N ARG A 54 0.00 -9.44 0.96
CA ARG A 54 -0.88 -10.41 1.64
C ARG A 54 -2.13 -9.66 2.16
N PRO A 55 -3.35 -10.18 1.94
CA PRO A 55 -4.56 -9.57 2.48
C PRO A 55 -4.45 -9.38 3.98
N HIS A 56 -4.76 -8.17 4.42
CA HIS A 56 -4.59 -7.76 5.80
C HIS A 56 -5.63 -6.72 6.18
N ARG A 57 -5.72 -6.48 7.49
CA ARG A 57 -6.41 -5.34 8.08
C ARG A 57 -5.54 -4.73 9.17
N HIS A 58 -5.85 -3.48 9.48
CA HIS A 58 -5.26 -2.76 10.59
C HIS A 58 -6.30 -2.67 11.72
N HIS A 59 -5.88 -3.06 12.93
CA HIS A 59 -6.63 -2.81 14.16
C HIS A 59 -5.83 -1.89 15.06
N ARG A 60 -6.45 -0.80 15.48
CA ARG A 60 -5.89 0.18 16.38
C ARG A 60 -6.70 0.17 17.68
N PRO A 61 -6.12 0.65 18.78
CA PRO A 61 -6.87 0.89 20.00
C PRO A 61 -8.04 1.85 19.72
N ALA A 62 -9.20 1.61 20.35
CA ALA A 62 -10.42 2.42 20.17
C ALA A 62 -10.26 3.93 20.49
N ALA A 63 -9.17 4.32 21.15
CA ALA A 63 -8.83 5.72 21.41
C ALA A 63 -8.13 6.43 20.23
N MET A 64 -7.86 5.71 19.14
CA MET A 64 -7.18 6.19 17.93
C MET A 64 -8.14 6.17 16.74
N ASN A 65 -7.94 7.06 15.78
CA ASN A 65 -8.69 7.01 14.52
C ASN A 65 -8.16 5.87 13.65
N GLY A 66 -9.01 4.90 13.34
CA GLY A 66 -8.69 3.80 12.45
C GLY A 66 -9.10 4.07 11.00
N PHE A 67 -8.10 4.31 10.16
CA PHE A 67 -8.24 4.46 8.72
C PHE A 67 -6.91 4.22 8.00
N GLU A 68 -6.97 3.90 6.72
CA GLU A 68 -5.85 3.96 5.80
C GLU A 68 -6.28 4.76 4.57
N PHE A 69 -5.54 5.82 4.26
CA PHE A 69 -5.80 6.65 3.10
C PHE A 69 -4.72 6.44 2.05
N PHE A 70 -5.12 6.12 0.83
CA PHE A 70 -4.24 5.86 -0.30
C PHE A 70 -4.47 6.93 -1.37
N LEU A 71 -3.41 7.57 -1.84
CA LEU A 71 -3.43 8.47 -3.00
C LEU A 71 -2.40 8.01 -4.02
N VAL A 72 -2.83 7.68 -5.23
CA VAL A 72 -1.93 7.27 -6.31
C VAL A 72 -1.29 8.50 -6.92
N LEU A 73 0.02 8.63 -6.73
CA LEU A 73 0.82 9.75 -7.24
C LEU A 73 1.34 9.47 -8.65
N GLN A 74 1.69 8.21 -8.92
CA GLN A 74 2.22 7.73 -10.19
C GLN A 74 1.73 6.29 -10.44
N GLY A 75 1.48 5.94 -11.69
CA GLY A 75 1.00 4.61 -12.06
C GLY A 75 -0.43 4.36 -11.63
N GLU A 76 -0.73 3.10 -11.28
CA GLU A 76 -2.09 2.62 -11.06
C GLU A 76 -2.14 1.35 -10.22
N ILE A 77 -3.14 1.26 -9.35
CA ILE A 77 -3.46 0.05 -8.59
C ILE A 77 -4.87 -0.46 -8.83
N GLY A 78 -5.04 -1.76 -8.62
CA GLY A 78 -6.33 -2.38 -8.35
C GLY A 78 -6.45 -2.63 -6.85
N MET A 79 -7.39 -1.94 -6.19
CA MET A 79 -7.74 -2.17 -4.78
C MET A 79 -8.76 -3.30 -4.70
N ILE A 80 -8.56 -4.24 -3.78
CA ILE A 80 -9.47 -5.37 -3.54
C ILE A 80 -9.83 -5.42 -2.07
N VAL A 81 -11.12 -5.27 -1.77
CA VAL A 81 -11.67 -5.38 -0.42
C VAL A 81 -12.40 -6.72 -0.29
N MET A 82 -12.18 -7.40 0.83
CA MET A 82 -12.69 -8.74 1.11
C MET A 82 -13.44 -8.77 2.43
N ASN A 83 -14.20 -9.84 2.67
CA ASN A 83 -14.61 -10.22 4.01
C ASN A 83 -13.52 -11.05 4.72
N GLU A 84 -13.79 -11.47 5.96
CA GLU A 84 -12.85 -12.27 6.77
C GLU A 84 -12.54 -13.65 6.17
N ASP A 85 -13.44 -14.21 5.37
CA ASP A 85 -13.24 -15.49 4.66
C ASP A 85 -12.41 -15.33 3.37
N GLY A 86 -12.00 -14.11 3.02
CA GLY A 86 -11.29 -13.81 1.78
C GLY A 86 -12.19 -13.71 0.53
N LYS A 87 -13.51 -13.68 0.69
CA LYS A 87 -14.45 -13.41 -0.40
C LYS A 87 -14.36 -11.93 -0.78
N ILE A 88 -14.12 -11.65 -2.06
CA ILE A 88 -14.09 -10.30 -2.60
C ILE A 88 -15.49 -9.67 -2.49
N LEU A 89 -15.54 -8.49 -1.87
CA LEU A 89 -16.75 -7.68 -1.71
C LEU A 89 -16.76 -6.49 -2.66
N TYR A 90 -15.58 -5.92 -2.93
CA TYR A 90 -15.45 -4.70 -3.72
C TYR A 90 -14.08 -4.64 -4.38
N THR A 91 -14.04 -4.06 -5.58
CA THR A 91 -12.82 -3.79 -6.35
C THR A 91 -12.89 -2.40 -6.93
N GLU A 92 -11.77 -1.66 -6.91
CA GLU A 92 -11.68 -0.33 -7.51
C GLU A 92 -10.35 -0.17 -8.23
N ARG A 93 -10.40 0.38 -9.46
CA ARG A 93 -9.20 0.81 -10.19
C ARG A 93 -8.89 2.25 -9.80
N ILE A 94 -7.68 2.49 -9.29
CA ILE A 94 -7.25 3.81 -8.79
C ILE A 94 -5.98 4.21 -9.53
N SER A 95 -6.01 5.34 -10.23
CA SER A 95 -4.95 5.75 -11.15
C SER A 95 -4.57 7.21 -10.94
N ALA A 96 -3.28 7.54 -11.07
CA ALA A 96 -2.82 8.93 -10.98
C ALA A 96 -3.50 9.85 -12.01
N ASN A 97 -3.89 9.29 -13.16
CA ASN A 97 -4.52 9.97 -14.30
C ASN A 97 -6.00 9.58 -14.50
N GLY A 98 -6.58 8.80 -13.57
CA GLY A 98 -7.96 8.34 -13.64
C GLY A 98 -8.95 9.27 -12.94
N SER A 99 -10.25 8.91 -13.02
CA SER A 99 -11.32 9.59 -12.28
C SER A 99 -11.20 9.37 -10.78
N THR A 100 -10.85 8.15 -10.37
CA THR A 100 -10.55 7.80 -8.97
C THR A 100 -9.03 7.84 -8.78
N ARG A 101 -8.55 8.75 -7.94
CA ARG A 101 -7.11 8.95 -7.67
C ARG A 101 -6.67 8.51 -6.27
N GLY A 102 -7.62 8.31 -5.37
CA GLY A 102 -7.37 7.83 -4.02
C GLY A 102 -8.60 7.20 -3.39
N ILE A 103 -8.40 6.52 -2.26
CA ILE A 103 -9.43 5.84 -1.49
C ILE A 103 -9.07 5.87 -0.01
N GLU A 104 -10.08 5.95 0.85
CA GLU A 104 -9.94 5.70 2.28
C GLU A 104 -10.60 4.38 2.64
N LEU A 105 -9.91 3.57 3.43
CA LEU A 105 -10.43 2.36 4.03
C LEU A 105 -10.65 2.61 5.52
N ALA A 106 -11.84 2.25 6.00
CA ALA A 106 -12.14 2.29 7.43
C ALA A 106 -11.35 1.22 8.19
N GLU A 107 -11.20 1.40 9.50
CA GLU A 107 -10.62 0.42 10.40
C GLU A 107 -11.16 -1.01 10.21
N GLY A 108 -10.29 -2.01 10.32
CA GLY A 108 -10.69 -3.41 10.21
C GLY A 108 -11.05 -3.87 8.80
N THR A 109 -11.02 -2.99 7.78
CA THR A 109 -11.29 -3.35 6.39
C THR A 109 -10.21 -4.33 5.90
N VAL A 110 -10.62 -5.55 5.58
CA VAL A 110 -9.73 -6.54 4.97
C VAL A 110 -9.50 -6.17 3.52
N HIS A 111 -8.25 -5.94 3.16
CA HIS A 111 -7.90 -5.50 1.82
C HIS A 111 -6.54 -6.01 1.34
N THR A 112 -6.36 -5.94 0.03
CA THR A 112 -5.08 -6.06 -0.67
C THR A 112 -5.10 -5.14 -1.90
N LEU A 113 -3.96 -5.01 -2.56
CA LEU A 113 -3.83 -4.28 -3.81
C LEU A 113 -2.86 -4.98 -4.76
N VAL A 114 -3.02 -4.71 -6.05
CA VAL A 114 -2.07 -5.08 -7.10
C VAL A 114 -1.64 -3.84 -7.87
N ALA A 115 -0.38 -3.79 -8.29
CA ALA A 115 0.09 -2.77 -9.21
C ALA A 115 -0.31 -3.14 -10.64
N LEU A 116 -1.02 -2.23 -11.31
CA LEU A 116 -1.48 -2.39 -12.69
C LEU A 116 -0.54 -1.71 -13.70
N ALA A 117 0.35 -0.84 -13.24
CA ALA A 117 1.39 -0.21 -14.03
C ALA A 117 2.77 -0.31 -13.35
N PRO A 118 3.88 -0.35 -14.11
CA PRO A 118 5.23 -0.18 -13.56
C PRO A 118 5.39 1.13 -12.80
N ASP A 119 6.33 1.14 -11.85
CA ASP A 119 6.70 2.33 -11.08
C ASP A 119 5.48 3.01 -10.44
N THR A 120 4.54 2.22 -9.92
CA THR A 120 3.34 2.70 -9.24
C THR A 120 3.70 3.17 -7.83
N ILE A 121 3.30 4.39 -7.48
CA ILE A 121 3.63 5.01 -6.20
C ILE A 121 2.36 5.54 -5.54
N ILE A 122 2.12 5.05 -4.34
CA ILE A 122 1.00 5.50 -3.49
C ILE A 122 1.56 6.30 -2.33
N LEU A 123 0.99 7.47 -2.05
CA LEU A 123 1.09 8.09 -0.73
C LEU A 123 0.06 7.44 0.18
N GLU A 124 0.54 6.79 1.23
CA GLU A 124 -0.27 6.17 2.26
C GLU A 124 -0.22 7.02 3.54
N LEU A 125 -1.41 7.34 4.07
CA LEU A 125 -1.57 8.02 5.36
C LEU A 125 -2.34 7.14 6.33
N LYS A 126 -1.86 7.10 7.57
CA LYS A 126 -2.55 6.42 8.65
C LYS A 126 -2.16 6.98 10.01
N GLU A 127 -2.97 6.70 11.02
CA GLU A 127 -2.68 7.08 12.39
C GLU A 127 -1.40 6.39 12.89
N GLY A 128 -0.55 7.16 13.56
CA GLY A 128 0.63 6.68 14.26
C GLY A 128 0.45 6.75 15.78
N PRO A 129 1.43 6.28 16.56
CA PRO A 129 2.73 5.78 16.14
C PRO A 129 2.66 4.41 15.44
N TYR A 130 3.70 4.07 14.70
CA TYR A 130 3.85 2.74 14.11
C TYR A 130 4.12 1.69 15.20
N ASN A 131 3.42 0.55 15.13
CA ASN A 131 3.66 -0.59 16.02
C ASN A 131 3.86 -1.87 15.21
N SER A 132 5.12 -2.26 15.02
CA SER A 132 5.49 -3.43 14.22
C SER A 132 4.88 -4.76 14.67
N ARG A 133 4.45 -4.88 15.93
CA ARG A 133 3.87 -6.13 16.48
C ARG A 133 2.39 -6.31 16.19
N GLY A 134 1.66 -5.23 15.94
CA GLY A 134 0.19 -5.26 15.87
C GLY A 134 -0.41 -4.41 14.76
N ASP A 135 0.41 -3.71 13.98
CA ASP A 135 -0.10 -2.84 12.92
C ASP A 135 -0.83 -3.63 11.84
N LYS A 136 -0.39 -4.85 11.50
CA LYS A 136 -1.03 -5.69 10.47
C LYS A 136 -1.49 -7.02 11.01
N GLU A 137 -2.77 -7.32 10.83
CA GLU A 137 -3.32 -8.67 10.95
C GLU A 137 -3.50 -9.24 9.55
N PHE A 138 -2.78 -10.31 9.22
CA PHE A 138 -2.90 -10.99 7.93
C PHE A 138 -3.96 -12.09 7.98
N LEU A 139 -4.70 -12.26 6.89
CA LEU A 139 -5.62 -13.40 6.79
C LEU A 139 -4.84 -14.70 6.58
N GLU A 140 -5.06 -15.65 7.49
CA GLU A 140 -4.34 -16.94 7.53
C GLU A 140 -4.51 -17.75 6.25
N ALA A 141 -5.71 -17.71 5.65
CA ALA A 141 -6.04 -18.45 4.43
C ALA A 141 -5.20 -18.04 3.19
N PHE A 142 -4.53 -16.89 3.24
CA PHE A 142 -3.70 -16.42 2.13
C PHE A 142 -2.23 -16.82 2.31
N PRO A 143 -1.54 -17.22 1.23
CA PRO A 143 -0.18 -17.70 1.29
C PRO A 143 0.80 -16.61 1.72
N THR A 144 1.97 -17.03 2.20
CA THR A 144 3.07 -16.13 2.52
C THR A 144 3.70 -15.57 1.23
N GLU A 145 4.24 -14.36 1.35
CA GLU A 145 4.96 -13.68 0.26
C GLU A 145 6.18 -14.52 -0.18
N GLY A 146 6.43 -14.55 -1.49
CA GLY A 146 7.52 -15.33 -2.09
C GLY A 146 7.18 -16.79 -2.41
N THR A 147 5.95 -17.24 -2.14
CA THR A 147 5.50 -18.59 -2.55
C THR A 147 4.91 -18.59 -3.97
N PRO A 148 4.96 -19.72 -4.70
CA PRO A 148 4.31 -19.83 -6.02
C PRO A 148 2.80 -19.53 -5.98
N ALA A 149 2.13 -19.91 -4.89
CA ALA A 149 0.71 -19.62 -4.67
C ALA A 149 0.45 -18.11 -4.57
N ALA A 150 1.35 -17.34 -3.92
CA ALA A 150 1.25 -15.89 -3.87
C ALA A 150 1.38 -15.27 -5.27
N THR A 151 2.32 -15.74 -6.10
CA THR A 151 2.48 -15.27 -7.48
C THR A 151 1.23 -15.53 -8.32
N GLN A 152 0.66 -16.75 -8.25
CA GLN A 152 -0.57 -17.10 -8.97
C GLN A 152 -1.77 -16.25 -8.53
N LEU A 153 -1.86 -15.90 -7.24
CA LEU A 153 -2.90 -15.01 -6.75
C LEU A 153 -2.75 -13.59 -7.32
N VAL A 154 -1.53 -13.05 -7.40
CA VAL A 154 -1.32 -11.73 -8.02
C VAL A 154 -1.77 -11.73 -9.48
N GLU A 155 -1.40 -12.75 -10.25
CA GLU A 155 -1.83 -12.89 -11.65
C GLU A 155 -3.36 -12.93 -11.77
N LYS A 156 -4.01 -13.73 -10.92
CA LYS A 156 -5.48 -13.81 -10.85
C LYS A 156 -6.12 -12.47 -10.48
N TRP A 157 -5.56 -11.76 -9.52
CA TRP A 157 -6.08 -10.47 -9.04
C TRP A 157 -5.93 -9.36 -10.06
N VAL A 158 -4.81 -9.30 -10.77
CA VAL A 158 -4.61 -8.37 -11.90
C VAL A 158 -5.69 -8.61 -12.97
N GLY A 159 -6.06 -9.87 -13.22
CA GLY A 159 -7.13 -10.25 -14.15
C GLY A 159 -8.52 -9.69 -13.82
N TYR A 160 -8.78 -9.24 -12.58
CA TYR A 160 -10.04 -8.56 -12.23
C TYR A 160 -10.14 -7.13 -12.75
N PHE A 161 -9.03 -6.56 -13.23
CA PHE A 161 -8.94 -5.18 -13.72
C PHE A 161 -8.54 -5.12 -15.21
N ALA A 162 -8.49 -6.26 -15.89
CA ALA A 162 -8.21 -6.35 -17.32
C ALA A 162 -9.40 -5.88 -18.17
#